data_AF-A0A838DTT1-F1
#
_entry.id   AF-A0A838DTT1-F1
#
_cell.length_a   1.000
_cell.length_b   1.000
_cell.length_c   1.000
_cell.angle_alpha   90.00
_cell.angle_beta   90.00
_cell.angle_gamma   90.00
#
_symmetry.space_group_name_H-M   'P 1'
#
loop_
_entity.id
_entity.type
_entity.pdbx_description
1 polymer ?
#
loop_
_entity_poly.entity_id
_entity_poly.type
_entity_poly.pdbx_seq_one_letter_code
_entity_poly.pdbx_strand_id
1 'polypeptide(L)'
;MRILVEGLCYDRHQAAFVEKQSGEKLEPYAHQLKTLECVRDAIKQNTTICIENASVTGSGKTLANFAAAILDGTRTCGIYPTNELLQDQHVSIHQFLPTEIVILDSQGMDAIMEDNVHMRTHAHVLSWATGDDMRTAVLTNPDVLHLAMYNLYGQMFSTFAKPYGARVFQHILSNYPVIAFDEFHLYSTKQIANAAFIMGTAKELAPDKPHIFIFSSATPQPQFKHYVRRLGLETLCVTDTPTTSGRVVCEPVDIELLPANLLRWQGGDTIRAALDSILAWADSCEPAARGVFIVDSVYEAKRIAAELRQRYEASEVGEVHGYMDDDARASALQRRFSVGTTTIDVGIDLTDLKSKEFLVCEARSAAQAIQRIGRLGRRGREPQDIHVPNRIWLAVPEYVYSYVEQHGENGVTIGRERLNELLNEAYLGHEDFLVYTKRYSPLEAVAACERILPQYFEDTKAGAQEKLHRLVSTLYDKEVPANQEQAQQSYTTYRKRQLKVWRDFGTEIDVGTKLKNTGRWSKKYYLSDLESFRGGLE
;
A
#
# COMPACT_ATOMS: atom_id res chain seq x y z
N MET A 1 -31.83 0.27 5.16
CA MET A 1 -31.46 1.69 4.94
C MET A 1 -30.85 1.85 3.56
N ARG A 2 -31.32 2.84 2.77
CA ARG A 2 -30.83 3.17 1.42
C ARG A 2 -30.28 4.60 1.40
N ILE A 3 -29.12 4.79 0.79
CA ILE A 3 -28.41 6.08 0.70
C ILE A 3 -28.04 6.31 -0.76
N LEU A 4 -28.43 7.48 -1.29
CA LEU A 4 -28.00 7.90 -2.62
C LEU A 4 -26.75 8.76 -2.47
N VAL A 5 -25.74 8.52 -3.29
CA VAL A 5 -24.46 9.22 -3.22
C VAL A 5 -24.18 9.87 -4.55
N GLU A 6 -23.88 11.17 -4.52
CA GLU A 6 -23.57 11.94 -5.72
C GLU A 6 -22.27 11.49 -6.41
N GLY A 7 -22.21 11.76 -7.72
CA GLY A 7 -20.97 11.64 -8.46
C GLY A 7 -19.94 12.70 -8.01
N LEU A 8 -18.67 12.48 -8.34
CA LEU A 8 -17.60 13.46 -8.17
C LEU A 8 -17.03 13.83 -9.53
N CYS A 9 -16.93 15.12 -9.77
CA CYS A 9 -16.23 15.68 -10.92
C CYS A 9 -15.02 16.48 -10.45
N TYR A 10 -13.94 16.40 -11.20
CA TYR A 10 -12.77 17.26 -11.00
C TYR A 10 -12.43 18.00 -12.29
N ASP A 11 -11.99 19.24 -12.12
CA ASP A 11 -11.38 19.99 -13.20
C ASP A 11 -10.07 19.34 -13.66
N ARG A 12 -9.81 19.48 -14.95
CA ARG A 12 -8.52 19.16 -15.56
C ARG A 12 -7.90 20.41 -16.12
N HIS A 13 -6.57 20.47 -16.07
CA HIS A 13 -5.88 21.54 -16.78
C HIS A 13 -5.88 21.25 -18.28
N GLN A 14 -6.20 22.26 -19.09
CA GLN A 14 -6.32 22.15 -20.55
C GLN A 14 -5.00 21.87 -21.28
N ALA A 15 -3.86 21.99 -20.58
CA ALA A 15 -2.56 21.67 -21.13
C ALA A 15 -2.25 20.18 -20.94
N ALA A 16 -1.83 19.52 -22.02
CA ALA A 16 -1.36 18.14 -21.96
C ALA A 16 -0.22 18.00 -20.94
N PHE A 17 -0.35 17.02 -20.04
CA PHE A 17 0.61 16.72 -18.99
C PHE A 17 1.60 15.66 -19.43
N VAL A 18 1.08 14.48 -19.80
CA VAL A 18 1.84 13.33 -20.28
C VAL A 18 1.22 12.82 -21.58
N GLU A 19 2.04 12.22 -22.44
CA GLU A 19 1.59 11.56 -23.67
C GLU A 19 1.85 10.07 -23.55
N LYS A 20 0.80 9.25 -23.75
CA LYS A 20 0.95 7.79 -23.83
C LYS A 20 1.68 7.41 -25.10
N GLN A 21 2.26 6.22 -25.15
CA GLN A 21 2.82 5.64 -26.39
C GLN A 21 1.84 5.58 -27.56
N SER A 22 0.53 5.50 -27.29
CA SER A 22 -0.51 5.56 -28.31
C SER A 22 -0.66 6.93 -28.98
N GLY A 23 0.05 7.96 -28.49
CA GLY A 23 -0.12 9.36 -28.89
C GLY A 23 -1.26 10.08 -28.15
N GLU A 24 -1.95 9.39 -27.23
CA GLU A 24 -3.00 9.99 -26.42
C GLU A 24 -2.39 10.95 -25.40
N LYS A 25 -2.75 12.23 -25.49
CA LYS A 25 -2.36 13.26 -24.54
C LYS A 25 -3.32 13.29 -23.36
N LEU A 26 -2.78 13.13 -22.16
CA LEU A 26 -3.54 13.18 -20.91
C LEU A 26 -3.41 14.55 -20.28
N GLU A 27 -4.55 15.16 -20.00
CA GLU A 27 -4.67 16.35 -19.17
C GLU A 27 -4.63 15.96 -17.67
N PRO A 28 -3.90 16.70 -16.82
CA PRO A 28 -3.74 16.35 -15.43
C PRO A 28 -4.88 16.88 -14.56
N TYR A 29 -5.14 16.18 -13.47
CA TYR A 29 -5.88 16.74 -12.34
C TYR A 29 -4.99 17.68 -11.52
N ALA A 30 -5.61 18.58 -10.77
CA ALA A 30 -4.91 19.59 -9.97
C ALA A 30 -3.92 18.96 -8.98
N HIS A 31 -4.30 17.87 -8.30
CA HIS A 31 -3.39 17.17 -7.38
C HIS A 31 -2.11 16.66 -8.05
N GLN A 32 -2.19 16.21 -9.31
CA GLN A 32 -1.05 15.64 -10.03
C GLN A 32 -0.01 16.70 -10.34
N LEU A 33 -0.45 17.87 -10.81
CA LEU A 33 0.42 19.03 -11.02
C LEU A 33 1.01 19.50 -9.71
N LYS A 34 0.18 19.61 -8.67
CA LYS A 34 0.66 20.11 -7.37
C LYS A 34 1.71 19.19 -6.75
N THR A 35 1.51 17.87 -6.81
CA THR A 35 2.53 16.90 -6.38
C THR A 35 3.82 17.06 -7.18
N LEU A 36 3.75 17.19 -8.51
CA LEU A 36 4.93 17.39 -9.34
C LEU A 36 5.68 18.70 -9.02
N GLU A 37 4.97 19.81 -8.84
CA GLU A 37 5.55 21.08 -8.43
C GLU A 37 6.31 20.96 -7.10
N CYS A 38 5.68 20.34 -6.09
CA CYS A 38 6.31 20.10 -4.80
C CYS A 38 7.57 19.24 -4.91
N VAL A 39 7.56 18.20 -5.74
CA VAL A 39 8.74 17.37 -6.00
C VAL A 39 9.86 18.20 -6.64
N ARG A 40 9.55 18.96 -7.70
CA ARG A 40 10.53 19.81 -8.40
C ARG A 40 11.13 20.88 -7.49
N ASP A 41 10.30 21.52 -6.68
CA ASP A 41 10.74 22.54 -5.73
C ASP A 41 11.66 21.95 -4.66
N ALA A 42 11.32 20.78 -4.10
CA ALA A 42 12.16 20.10 -3.12
C ALA A 42 13.52 19.68 -3.69
N ILE A 43 13.53 19.14 -4.92
CA ILE A 43 14.78 18.80 -5.62
C ILE A 43 15.64 20.05 -5.83
N LYS A 44 15.04 21.13 -6.32
CA LYS A 44 15.74 22.40 -6.58
C LYS A 44 16.30 23.02 -5.30
N GLN A 45 15.58 22.92 -4.20
CA GLN A 45 15.99 23.46 -2.89
C GLN A 45 16.88 22.51 -2.10
N ASN A 46 17.10 21.28 -2.60
CA ASN A 46 17.81 20.21 -1.91
C ASN A 46 17.21 19.90 -0.52
N THR A 47 15.88 19.82 -0.44
CA THR A 47 15.16 19.61 0.83
C THR A 47 14.51 18.24 0.90
N THR A 48 14.39 17.71 2.12
CA THR A 48 13.63 16.49 2.41
C THR A 48 12.23 16.86 2.89
N ILE A 49 11.20 16.37 2.20
CA ILE A 49 9.79 16.70 2.47
C ILE A 49 8.89 15.46 2.48
N CYS A 50 7.71 15.61 3.08
CA CYS A 50 6.63 14.64 3.04
C CYS A 50 5.43 15.22 2.30
N ILE A 51 4.86 14.48 1.36
CA ILE A 51 3.65 14.84 0.62
C ILE A 51 2.55 13.84 0.99
N GLU A 52 1.45 14.31 1.57
CA GLU A 52 0.23 13.51 1.76
C GLU A 52 -0.71 13.78 0.58
N ASN A 53 -0.79 12.84 -0.37
CA ASN A 53 -1.77 12.92 -1.46
C ASN A 53 -3.08 12.23 -1.04
N ALA A 54 -4.03 13.06 -0.60
CA ALA A 54 -5.32 12.66 -0.05
C ALA A 54 -6.46 12.62 -1.09
N SER A 55 -6.15 12.69 -2.38
CA SER A 55 -7.17 12.61 -3.43
C SER A 55 -7.91 11.26 -3.41
N VAL A 56 -9.17 11.27 -3.85
CA VAL A 56 -10.06 10.09 -3.80
C VAL A 56 -9.55 8.95 -4.68
N THR A 57 -10.03 7.72 -4.44
CA THR A 57 -9.65 6.58 -5.29
C THR A 57 -10.18 6.77 -6.71
N GLY A 58 -9.34 6.47 -7.72
CA GLY A 58 -9.66 6.72 -9.13
C GLY A 58 -9.22 8.09 -9.67
N SER A 59 -8.72 9.01 -8.82
CA SER A 59 -8.20 10.33 -9.24
C SER A 59 -6.85 10.27 -9.98
N GLY A 60 -6.26 9.08 -10.19
CA GLY A 60 -4.95 8.95 -10.82
C GLY A 60 -3.76 9.30 -9.90
N LYS A 61 -3.81 8.89 -8.62
CA LYS A 61 -2.69 9.01 -7.67
C LYS A 61 -1.39 8.38 -8.15
N THR A 62 -1.46 7.22 -8.82
CA THR A 62 -0.27 6.59 -9.41
C THR A 62 0.46 7.52 -10.37
N LEU A 63 -0.28 8.22 -11.23
CA LEU A 63 0.33 9.18 -12.15
C LEU A 63 0.96 10.37 -11.40
N ALA A 64 0.36 10.82 -10.29
CA ALA A 64 0.99 11.83 -9.43
C ALA A 64 2.30 11.33 -8.82
N ASN A 65 2.32 10.09 -8.32
CA ASN A 65 3.51 9.45 -7.72
C ASN A 65 4.68 9.36 -8.71
N PHE A 66 4.40 9.09 -9.99
CA PHE A 66 5.42 8.90 -11.04
C PHE A 66 5.57 10.08 -12.00
N ALA A 67 4.88 11.19 -11.79
CA ALA A 67 4.94 12.34 -12.69
C ALA A 67 6.37 12.84 -12.93
N ALA A 68 7.18 12.95 -11.89
CA ALA A 68 8.58 13.39 -11.99
C ALA A 68 9.47 12.36 -12.71
N ALA A 69 9.17 11.07 -12.58
CA ALA A 69 9.85 10.02 -13.32
C ALA A 69 9.54 10.11 -14.82
N ILE A 70 8.26 10.27 -15.17
CA ILE A 70 7.79 10.32 -16.54
C ILE A 70 8.27 11.60 -17.25
N LEU A 71 8.19 12.75 -16.57
CA LEU A 71 8.41 14.06 -17.20
C LEU A 71 9.84 14.57 -17.07
N ASP A 72 10.50 14.27 -15.96
CA ASP A 72 11.81 14.84 -15.64
C ASP A 72 12.92 13.77 -15.60
N GLY A 73 12.59 12.49 -15.79
CA GLY A 73 13.53 11.39 -15.61
C GLY A 73 14.01 11.23 -14.16
N THR A 74 13.29 11.82 -13.20
CA THR A 74 13.64 11.73 -11.77
C THR A 74 13.38 10.31 -11.29
N ARG A 75 14.41 9.63 -10.80
CA ARG A 75 14.26 8.25 -10.34
C ARG A 75 13.29 8.15 -9.16
N THR A 76 12.31 7.27 -9.28
CA THR A 76 11.22 7.09 -8.31
C THR A 76 11.08 5.62 -7.93
N CYS A 77 10.98 5.37 -6.62
CA CYS A 77 10.64 4.06 -6.08
C CYS A 77 9.18 4.07 -5.60
N GLY A 78 8.32 3.25 -6.20
CA GLY A 78 6.92 3.04 -5.82
C GLY A 78 6.74 1.78 -4.97
N ILE A 79 6.06 1.93 -3.84
CA ILE A 79 5.87 0.88 -2.84
C ILE A 79 4.38 0.56 -2.77
N TYR A 80 4.04 -0.70 -3.06
CA TYR A 80 2.66 -1.17 -3.17
C TYR A 80 2.34 -2.23 -2.10
N PRO A 81 1.21 -2.11 -1.39
CA PRO A 81 0.87 -2.99 -0.26
C PRO A 81 0.63 -4.45 -0.66
N THR A 82 0.31 -4.74 -1.92
CA THR A 82 0.15 -6.11 -2.44
C THR A 82 0.85 -6.25 -3.78
N ASN A 83 1.29 -7.48 -4.09
CA ASN A 83 1.96 -7.77 -5.37
C ASN A 83 0.98 -7.64 -6.54
N GLU A 84 -0.31 -7.94 -6.35
CA GLU A 84 -1.33 -7.78 -7.40
C GLU A 84 -1.47 -6.31 -7.81
N LEU A 85 -1.51 -5.40 -6.82
CA LEU A 85 -1.55 -3.97 -7.10
C LEU A 85 -0.26 -3.49 -7.74
N LEU A 86 0.89 -4.00 -7.32
CA LEU A 86 2.17 -3.72 -7.96
C LEU A 86 2.12 -4.05 -9.45
N GLN A 87 1.65 -5.24 -9.82
CA GLN A 87 1.55 -5.66 -11.23
C GLN A 87 0.57 -4.81 -12.03
N ASP A 88 -0.60 -4.50 -11.46
CA ASP A 88 -1.56 -3.62 -12.11
C ASP A 88 -0.99 -2.20 -12.33
N GLN A 89 -0.22 -1.68 -11.38
CA GLN A 89 0.46 -0.38 -11.55
C GLN A 89 1.64 -0.46 -12.52
N HIS A 90 2.35 -1.59 -12.59
CA HIS A 90 3.38 -1.81 -13.61
C HIS A 90 2.80 -1.64 -15.02
N VAL A 91 1.68 -2.29 -15.32
CA VAL A 91 1.00 -2.17 -16.63
C VAL A 91 0.60 -0.72 -16.93
N SER A 92 0.11 0.01 -15.92
CA SER A 92 -0.28 1.42 -16.05
C SER A 92 0.92 2.33 -16.35
N ILE A 93 2.02 2.17 -15.63
CA ILE A 93 3.22 3.02 -15.76
C ILE A 93 4.02 2.64 -17.04
N HIS A 94 4.00 1.38 -17.46
CA HIS A 94 4.69 0.89 -18.65
C HIS A 94 4.27 1.62 -19.94
N GLN A 95 3.05 2.17 -19.98
CA GLN A 95 2.57 3.00 -21.10
C GLN A 95 3.34 4.31 -21.27
N PHE A 96 4.08 4.74 -20.23
CA PHE A 96 4.89 5.95 -20.20
C PHE A 96 6.40 5.65 -20.14
N LEU A 97 6.79 4.53 -19.52
CA LEU A 97 8.18 4.14 -19.28
C LEU A 97 8.43 2.66 -19.67
N PRO A 98 8.41 2.27 -20.95
CA PRO A 98 8.42 0.86 -21.36
C PRO A 98 9.67 0.09 -20.97
N THR A 99 10.84 0.74 -21.00
CA THR A 99 12.14 0.09 -20.76
C THR A 99 12.82 0.60 -19.49
N GLU A 100 12.15 1.48 -18.76
CA GLU A 100 12.71 2.22 -17.63
C GLU A 100 11.99 1.89 -16.31
N ILE A 101 11.34 0.71 -16.25
CA ILE A 101 10.71 0.17 -15.04
C ILE A 101 11.35 -1.17 -14.68
N VAL A 102 11.58 -1.40 -13.40
CA VAL A 102 11.94 -2.71 -12.86
C VAL A 102 11.05 -3.06 -11.66
N ILE A 103 10.61 -4.32 -11.62
CA ILE A 103 9.87 -4.89 -10.49
C ILE A 103 10.85 -5.60 -9.57
N LEU A 104 10.84 -5.20 -8.30
CA LEU A 104 11.70 -5.75 -7.24
C LEU A 104 10.84 -6.29 -6.10
N ASP A 105 9.88 -7.16 -6.40
CA ASP A 105 9.31 -8.11 -5.42
C ASP A 105 10.07 -9.45 -5.50
N SER A 106 9.64 -10.46 -4.73
CA SER A 106 10.33 -11.76 -4.75
C SER A 106 10.34 -12.38 -6.14
N GLN A 107 9.18 -12.43 -6.82
CA GLN A 107 9.05 -13.09 -8.11
C GLN A 107 9.79 -12.35 -9.22
N GLY A 108 9.74 -11.02 -9.24
CA GLY A 108 10.48 -10.19 -10.18
C GLY A 108 11.99 -10.35 -10.02
N MET A 109 12.48 -10.46 -8.77
CA MET A 109 13.89 -10.75 -8.53
C MET A 109 14.28 -12.17 -8.96
N ASP A 110 13.40 -13.17 -8.76
CA ASP A 110 13.63 -14.53 -9.22
C ASP A 110 13.71 -14.59 -10.76
N ALA A 111 12.80 -13.92 -11.48
CA ALA A 111 12.84 -13.82 -12.94
C ALA A 111 14.15 -13.18 -13.44
N ILE A 112 14.61 -12.10 -12.79
CA ILE A 112 15.90 -11.48 -13.13
C ILE A 112 17.05 -12.46 -12.89
N MET A 113 17.03 -13.26 -11.82
CA MET A 113 18.05 -14.27 -11.54
C MET A 113 18.05 -15.41 -12.55
N GLU A 114 16.88 -15.83 -13.03
CA GLU A 114 16.74 -16.84 -14.09
C GLU A 114 17.37 -16.36 -15.39
N ASP A 115 17.15 -15.10 -15.77
CA ASP A 115 17.76 -14.48 -16.95
C ASP A 115 19.25 -14.16 -16.77
N ASN A 116 19.71 -14.04 -15.51
CA ASN A 116 21.07 -13.66 -15.16
C ASN A 116 21.73 -14.72 -14.26
N VAL A 117 22.18 -15.82 -14.85
CA VAL A 117 22.82 -16.97 -14.17
C VAL A 117 23.98 -16.65 -13.21
N HIS A 118 24.54 -15.44 -13.25
CA HIS A 118 25.59 -14.99 -12.32
C HIS A 118 25.03 -14.36 -11.04
N MET A 119 23.76 -13.94 -11.03
CA MET A 119 23.04 -13.45 -9.86
C MET A 119 22.50 -14.64 -9.07
N ARG A 120 22.92 -14.74 -7.80
CA ARG A 120 22.63 -15.91 -6.95
C ARG A 120 21.73 -15.60 -5.76
N THR A 121 21.43 -14.32 -5.52
CA THR A 121 20.66 -13.87 -4.37
C THR A 121 19.86 -12.62 -4.74
N HIS A 122 18.69 -12.44 -4.13
CA HIS A 122 17.92 -11.20 -4.19
C HIS A 122 18.75 -9.97 -3.78
N ALA A 123 19.65 -10.11 -2.80
CA ALA A 123 20.56 -9.04 -2.40
C ALA A 123 21.44 -8.55 -3.57
N HIS A 124 21.91 -9.48 -4.41
CA HIS A 124 22.70 -9.15 -5.59
C HIS A 124 21.84 -8.43 -6.64
N VAL A 125 20.64 -8.95 -6.93
CA VAL A 125 19.68 -8.31 -7.85
C VAL A 125 19.34 -6.89 -7.40
N LEU A 126 18.99 -6.70 -6.13
CA LEU A 126 18.70 -5.38 -5.57
C LEU A 126 19.89 -4.44 -5.71
N SER A 127 21.11 -4.90 -5.39
CA SER A 127 22.31 -4.06 -5.50
C SER A 127 22.57 -3.64 -6.95
N TRP A 128 22.36 -4.55 -7.90
CA TRP A 128 22.49 -4.30 -9.32
C TRP A 128 21.42 -3.31 -9.82
N ALA A 129 20.13 -3.61 -9.60
CA ALA A 129 19.01 -2.79 -10.08
C ALA A 129 18.97 -1.38 -9.45
N THR A 130 19.49 -1.23 -8.23
CA THR A 130 19.52 0.08 -7.55
C THR A 130 20.81 0.87 -7.76
N GLY A 131 21.85 0.27 -8.35
CA GLY A 131 23.17 0.90 -8.51
C GLY A 131 23.77 0.79 -9.90
N ASP A 132 23.87 -0.42 -10.44
CA ASP A 132 24.55 -0.69 -11.72
C ASP A 132 23.60 -0.51 -12.92
N ASP A 133 22.36 -0.99 -12.83
CA ASP A 133 21.31 -0.87 -13.86
C ASP A 133 20.12 -0.06 -13.35
N MET A 134 20.38 1.17 -12.94
CA MET A 134 19.38 2.06 -12.35
C MET A 134 18.32 2.49 -13.36
N ARG A 135 17.13 1.90 -13.26
CA ARG A 135 15.95 2.31 -14.02
C ARG A 135 15.31 3.57 -13.43
N THR A 136 14.55 4.30 -14.25
CA THR A 136 13.83 5.50 -13.79
C THR A 136 12.75 5.17 -12.76
N ALA A 137 12.10 4.01 -12.88
CA ALA A 137 11.06 3.56 -11.98
C ALA A 137 11.41 2.20 -11.36
N VAL A 138 11.35 2.11 -10.04
CA VAL A 138 11.37 0.84 -9.30
C VAL A 138 9.99 0.64 -8.70
N LEU A 139 9.43 -0.56 -8.86
CA LEU A 139 8.18 -0.97 -8.20
C LEU A 139 8.50 -2.11 -7.23
N THR A 140 8.12 -1.96 -5.98
CA THR A 140 8.39 -2.96 -4.93
C THR A 140 7.27 -2.96 -3.89
N ASN A 141 7.42 -3.77 -2.84
CA ASN A 141 6.49 -3.87 -1.74
C ASN A 141 7.15 -3.47 -0.39
N PRO A 142 6.36 -3.20 0.66
CA PRO A 142 6.87 -2.78 1.96
C PRO A 142 7.85 -3.75 2.59
N ASP A 143 7.73 -5.04 2.29
CA ASP A 143 8.53 -6.10 2.88
C ASP A 143 9.95 -6.11 2.28
N VAL A 144 10.07 -6.05 0.96
CA VAL A 144 11.37 -5.92 0.29
C VAL A 144 12.04 -4.61 0.69
N LEU A 145 11.29 -3.49 0.75
CA LEU A 145 11.83 -2.22 1.23
C LEU A 145 12.32 -2.34 2.68
N HIS A 146 11.55 -2.97 3.57
CA HIS A 146 11.96 -3.19 4.96
C HIS A 146 13.26 -4.01 5.02
N LEU A 147 13.31 -5.16 4.33
CA LEU A 147 14.48 -6.04 4.30
C LEU A 147 15.73 -5.32 3.76
N ALA A 148 15.56 -4.50 2.73
CA ALA A 148 16.62 -3.68 2.15
C ALA A 148 17.10 -2.59 3.13
N MET A 149 16.17 -1.77 3.62
CA MET A 149 16.48 -0.60 4.43
C MET A 149 16.93 -0.93 5.85
N TYR A 150 16.58 -2.12 6.37
CA TYR A 150 17.05 -2.62 7.66
C TYR A 150 18.32 -3.48 7.52
N ASN A 151 18.90 -3.56 6.31
CA ASN A 151 20.08 -4.36 5.97
C ASN A 151 19.96 -5.84 6.38
N LEU A 152 18.78 -6.42 6.19
CA LEU A 152 18.50 -7.83 6.49
C LEU A 152 19.02 -8.76 5.37
N TYR A 153 19.01 -8.30 4.12
CA TYR A 153 19.65 -9.00 3.00
C TYR A 153 21.16 -9.21 3.21
N GLY A 154 21.85 -8.27 3.87
CA GLY A 154 23.27 -8.36 4.17
C GLY A 154 23.65 -9.35 5.28
N GLN A 155 22.66 -9.90 5.99
CA GLN A 155 22.86 -10.84 7.11
C GLN A 155 22.61 -12.31 6.72
N MET A 156 22.10 -12.57 5.50
CA MET A 156 21.85 -13.93 5.03
C MET A 156 23.16 -14.72 4.88
N PHE A 157 23.08 -16.04 5.15
CA PHE A 157 24.16 -17.02 5.30
C PHE A 157 25.21 -17.08 4.20
N SER A 158 24.90 -16.49 3.06
CA SER A 158 25.79 -16.50 1.92
C SER A 158 26.89 -15.46 2.15
N THR A 159 28.14 -15.92 2.21
CA THR A 159 29.33 -15.06 2.07
C THR A 159 29.24 -14.19 0.79
N PHE A 160 28.43 -14.62 -0.19
CA PHE A 160 28.14 -13.84 -1.39
C PHE A 160 27.12 -12.71 -1.17
N ALA A 161 26.18 -12.77 -0.22
CA ALA A 161 25.13 -11.75 -0.05
C ALA A 161 25.59 -10.52 0.75
N LYS A 162 26.55 -10.71 1.67
CA LYS A 162 27.01 -9.69 2.61
C LYS A 162 27.55 -8.40 1.96
N PRO A 163 28.32 -8.43 0.84
CA PRO A 163 28.79 -7.22 0.18
C PRO A 163 27.67 -6.42 -0.49
N TYR A 164 26.61 -7.09 -0.93
CA TYR A 164 25.51 -6.47 -1.69
C TYR A 164 24.48 -5.80 -0.78
N GLY A 165 24.10 -6.43 0.33
CA GLY A 165 23.06 -5.89 1.22
C GLY A 165 23.37 -4.48 1.76
N ALA A 166 24.63 -4.21 2.11
CA ALA A 166 25.07 -2.87 2.53
C ALA A 166 24.95 -1.83 1.40
N ARG A 167 25.20 -2.24 0.15
CA ARG A 167 25.09 -1.36 -1.01
C ARG A 167 23.64 -0.99 -1.31
N VAL A 168 22.70 -1.92 -1.17
CA VAL A 168 21.28 -1.67 -1.46
C VAL A 168 20.75 -0.47 -0.68
N PHE A 169 20.99 -0.43 0.63
CA PHE A 169 20.58 0.70 1.48
C PHE A 169 21.14 2.04 0.97
N GLN A 170 22.45 2.07 0.69
CA GLN A 170 23.12 3.28 0.22
C GLN A 170 22.65 3.70 -1.18
N HIS A 171 22.42 2.73 -2.06
CA HIS A 171 21.96 2.94 -3.42
C HIS A 171 20.55 3.52 -3.46
N ILE A 172 19.60 2.95 -2.73
CA ILE A 172 18.23 3.48 -2.66
C ILE A 172 18.24 4.94 -2.19
N LEU A 173 18.91 5.24 -1.08
CA LEU A 173 19.00 6.61 -0.56
C LEU A 173 19.78 7.56 -1.48
N SER A 174 20.69 7.04 -2.30
CA SER A 174 21.55 7.87 -3.14
C SER A 174 20.96 8.16 -4.51
N ASN A 175 20.18 7.22 -5.04
CA ASN A 175 19.83 7.18 -6.45
C ASN A 175 18.33 7.39 -6.68
N TYR A 176 17.48 7.14 -5.68
CA TYR A 176 16.01 7.28 -5.78
C TYR A 176 15.52 8.39 -4.82
N PRO A 177 15.56 9.67 -5.24
CA PRO A 177 15.14 10.79 -4.41
C PRO A 177 13.63 10.78 -4.10
N VAL A 178 12.80 10.15 -4.94
CA VAL A 178 11.36 10.05 -4.70
C VAL A 178 10.99 8.63 -4.24
N ILE A 179 10.34 8.53 -3.10
CA ILE A 179 9.85 7.27 -2.51
C ILE A 179 8.35 7.41 -2.27
N ALA A 180 7.54 6.72 -3.08
CA ALA A 180 6.09 6.86 -3.13
C ALA A 180 5.41 5.61 -2.54
N PHE A 181 4.72 5.76 -1.40
CA PHE A 181 3.90 4.74 -0.79
C PHE A 181 2.46 4.87 -1.29
N ASP A 182 1.99 3.88 -2.05
CA ASP A 182 0.64 3.87 -2.60
C ASP A 182 -0.34 3.10 -1.71
N GLU A 183 -1.64 3.43 -1.81
CA GLU A 183 -2.72 2.89 -0.97
C GLU A 183 -2.32 2.76 0.52
N PHE A 184 -1.70 3.81 1.07
CA PHE A 184 -1.02 3.77 2.37
C PHE A 184 -1.94 3.42 3.55
N HIS A 185 -3.26 3.58 3.40
CA HIS A 185 -4.23 3.13 4.41
C HIS A 185 -4.24 1.61 4.63
N LEU A 186 -3.72 0.81 3.69
CA LEU A 186 -3.62 -0.65 3.82
C LEU A 186 -2.40 -1.10 4.65
N TYR A 187 -1.51 -0.18 4.99
CA TYR A 187 -0.28 -0.52 5.70
C TYR A 187 -0.59 -0.83 7.16
N SER A 188 -0.01 -1.93 7.63
CA SER A 188 -0.08 -2.31 9.05
C SER A 188 0.67 -1.30 9.93
N THR A 189 0.32 -1.29 11.22
CA THR A 189 1.00 -0.46 12.23
C THR A 189 2.53 -0.67 12.25
N LYS A 190 3.00 -1.89 11.97
CA LYS A 190 4.45 -2.21 11.82
C LYS A 190 5.04 -1.52 10.59
N GLN A 191 4.42 -1.67 9.42
CA GLN A 191 4.89 -1.08 8.17
C GLN A 191 4.91 0.46 8.24
N ILE A 192 3.94 1.09 8.92
CA ILE A 192 3.93 2.54 9.16
C ILE A 192 5.12 2.97 10.02
N ALA A 193 5.40 2.26 11.10
CA ALA A 193 6.56 2.55 11.95
C ALA A 193 7.89 2.36 11.20
N ASN A 194 7.96 1.38 10.29
CA ASN A 194 9.12 1.14 9.43
C ASN A 194 9.31 2.27 8.41
N ALA A 195 8.23 2.73 7.76
CA ALA A 195 8.28 3.87 6.84
C ALA A 195 8.78 5.13 7.56
N ALA A 196 8.29 5.40 8.77
CA ALA A 196 8.76 6.52 9.59
C ALA A 196 10.25 6.43 9.94
N PHE A 197 10.74 5.22 10.28
CA PHE A 197 12.16 5.01 10.54
C PHE A 197 13.02 5.22 9.29
N ILE A 198 12.57 4.76 8.13
CA ILE A 198 13.25 4.95 6.84
C ILE A 198 13.34 6.44 6.50
N MET A 199 12.23 7.17 6.62
CA MET A 199 12.18 8.62 6.40
C MET A 199 13.16 9.37 7.30
N GLY A 200 13.13 9.08 8.60
CA GLY A 200 14.04 9.71 9.54
C GLY A 200 15.50 9.34 9.27
N THR A 201 15.77 8.10 8.87
CA THR A 201 17.13 7.66 8.51
C THR A 201 17.65 8.42 7.30
N ALA A 202 16.84 8.58 6.25
CA ALA A 202 17.19 9.37 5.07
C ALA A 202 17.50 10.83 5.45
N LYS A 203 16.60 11.48 6.20
CA LYS A 203 16.76 12.85 6.69
C LYS A 203 18.07 13.05 7.47
N GLU A 204 18.38 12.12 8.38
CA GLU A 204 19.53 12.26 9.27
C GLU A 204 20.86 11.91 8.59
N LEU A 205 20.87 10.84 7.80
CA LEU A 205 22.11 10.26 7.26
C LEU A 205 22.46 10.73 5.85
N ALA A 206 21.52 11.32 5.12
CA ALA A 206 21.76 11.87 3.80
C ALA A 206 21.21 13.31 3.66
N PRO A 207 21.58 14.24 4.58
CA PRO A 207 21.01 15.59 4.63
C PRO A 207 21.36 16.46 3.41
N ASP A 208 22.40 16.09 2.66
CA ASP A 208 22.85 16.81 1.47
C ASP A 208 22.14 16.32 0.19
N LYS A 209 21.19 15.39 0.30
CA LYS A 209 20.38 14.88 -0.80
C LYS A 209 18.90 15.15 -0.54
N PRO A 210 18.09 15.45 -1.57
CA PRO A 210 16.66 15.61 -1.38
C PRO A 210 15.99 14.24 -1.33
N HIS A 211 15.18 13.99 -0.30
CA HIS A 211 14.28 12.84 -0.25
C HIS A 211 12.83 13.33 -0.17
N ILE A 212 12.03 12.94 -1.16
CA ILE A 212 10.63 13.31 -1.27
C ILE A 212 9.81 12.05 -1.02
N PHE A 213 9.13 12.01 0.12
CA PHE A 213 8.26 10.90 0.48
C PHE A 213 6.82 11.22 0.14
N ILE A 214 6.21 10.46 -0.76
CA ILE A 214 4.81 10.65 -1.17
C ILE A 214 3.97 9.55 -0.54
N PHE A 215 2.92 9.92 0.19
CA PHE A 215 1.97 8.99 0.80
C PHE A 215 0.61 9.18 0.13
N SER A 216 0.27 8.27 -0.77
CA SER A 216 -0.98 8.26 -1.51
C SER A 216 -2.02 7.44 -0.76
N SER A 217 -3.05 8.11 -0.22
CA SER A 217 -4.12 7.46 0.54
C SER A 217 -5.36 8.34 0.61
N ALA A 218 -6.53 7.78 0.30
CA ALA A 218 -7.81 8.48 0.47
C ALA A 218 -8.16 8.71 1.95
N THR A 219 -7.53 7.96 2.87
CA THR A 219 -7.77 8.05 4.32
C THR A 219 -6.43 8.07 5.08
N PRO A 220 -5.77 9.24 5.18
CA PRO A 220 -4.49 9.36 5.89
C PRO A 220 -4.60 8.94 7.36
N GLN A 221 -3.69 8.09 7.83
CA GLN A 221 -3.76 7.52 9.18
C GLN A 221 -3.20 8.47 10.26
N PRO A 222 -3.88 8.71 11.40
CA PRO A 222 -3.42 9.61 12.45
C PRO A 222 -2.04 9.27 13.04
N GLN A 223 -1.74 7.97 13.16
CA GLN A 223 -0.44 7.52 13.68
C GLN A 223 0.73 7.98 12.80
N PHE A 224 0.54 7.97 11.48
CA PHE A 224 1.58 8.42 10.56
C PHE A 224 1.87 9.91 10.72
N LYS A 225 0.82 10.74 10.81
CA LYS A 225 0.93 12.19 11.10
C LYS A 225 1.71 12.47 12.37
N HIS A 226 1.52 11.63 13.39
CA HIS A 226 2.30 11.72 14.62
C HIS A 226 3.80 11.54 14.39
N TYR A 227 4.22 10.53 13.61
CA TYR A 227 5.62 10.31 13.30
C TYR A 227 6.24 11.44 12.48
N VAL A 228 5.58 11.90 11.42
CA VAL A 228 6.10 12.97 10.56
C VAL A 228 6.30 14.26 11.36
N ARG A 229 5.35 14.61 12.23
CA ARG A 229 5.47 15.76 13.14
C ARG A 229 6.68 15.62 14.07
N ARG A 230 6.92 14.43 14.64
CA ARG A 230 8.07 14.20 15.54
C ARG A 230 9.40 14.27 14.83
N LEU A 231 9.45 13.85 13.57
CA LEU A 231 10.61 14.02 12.71
C LEU A 231 10.86 15.48 12.35
N GLY A 232 9.89 16.38 12.52
CA GLY A 232 10.01 17.78 12.11
C GLY A 232 10.23 17.90 10.61
N LEU A 233 9.54 17.08 9.82
CA LEU A 233 9.54 17.14 8.36
C LEU A 233 8.45 18.11 7.89
N GLU A 234 8.78 18.91 6.88
CA GLU A 234 7.76 19.69 6.17
C GLU A 234 6.77 18.72 5.54
N THR A 235 5.48 18.94 5.80
CA THR A 235 4.39 18.09 5.31
C THR A 235 3.44 18.92 4.47
N LEU A 236 3.26 18.51 3.22
CA LEU A 236 2.38 19.16 2.26
C LEU A 236 1.19 18.25 1.99
N CYS A 237 -0.01 18.72 2.33
CA CYS A 237 -1.24 18.01 2.01
C CYS A 237 -1.73 18.43 0.62
N VAL A 238 -1.87 17.46 -0.29
CA VAL A 238 -2.35 17.66 -1.65
C VAL A 238 -3.68 16.92 -1.81
N THR A 239 -4.71 17.63 -2.26
CA THR A 239 -6.04 17.07 -2.55
C THR A 239 -6.67 17.83 -3.70
N ASP A 240 -7.62 17.21 -4.40
CA ASP A 240 -8.48 17.92 -5.33
C ASP A 240 -9.67 18.55 -4.62
N THR A 241 -10.18 19.63 -5.19
CA THR A 241 -11.47 20.23 -4.82
C THR A 241 -12.54 19.72 -5.79
N PRO A 242 -13.61 19.06 -5.32
CA PRO A 242 -14.71 18.65 -6.18
C PRO A 242 -15.36 19.85 -6.89
N THR A 243 -15.84 19.61 -8.10
CA THR A 243 -16.47 20.61 -8.96
C THR A 243 -17.82 20.11 -9.44
N THR A 244 -18.71 21.02 -9.81
CA THR A 244 -20.01 20.68 -10.41
C THR A 244 -19.93 20.50 -11.93
N SER A 245 -18.88 21.00 -12.54
CA SER A 245 -18.56 20.87 -13.96
C SER A 245 -17.12 20.39 -14.07
N GLY A 246 -16.85 19.32 -14.80
CA GLY A 246 -15.52 18.74 -14.91
C GLY A 246 -15.60 17.29 -15.36
N ARG A 247 -14.47 16.57 -15.36
CA ARG A 247 -14.48 15.15 -15.70
C ARG A 247 -15.06 14.35 -14.54
N VAL A 248 -16.06 13.52 -14.83
CA VAL A 248 -16.59 12.53 -13.88
C VAL A 248 -15.47 11.55 -13.50
N VAL A 249 -15.12 11.53 -12.22
CA VAL A 249 -14.14 10.60 -11.64
C VAL A 249 -14.86 9.46 -10.92
N CYS A 250 -15.94 9.79 -10.24
CA CYS A 250 -16.82 8.82 -9.62
C CYS A 250 -18.24 9.09 -10.07
N GLU A 251 -18.93 8.08 -10.57
CA GLU A 251 -20.34 8.17 -10.91
C GLU A 251 -21.20 8.12 -9.63
N PRO A 252 -22.47 8.56 -9.71
CA PRO A 252 -23.44 8.37 -8.64
C PRO A 252 -23.60 6.89 -8.29
N VAL A 253 -23.80 6.59 -7.00
CA VAL A 253 -24.01 5.22 -6.51
C VAL A 253 -25.19 5.17 -5.53
N ASP A 254 -25.97 4.09 -5.62
CA ASP A 254 -27.05 3.77 -4.70
C ASP A 254 -26.60 2.69 -3.73
N ILE A 255 -26.59 2.98 -2.43
CA ILE A 255 -26.07 2.09 -1.39
C ILE A 255 -27.23 1.58 -0.53
N GLU A 256 -27.38 0.27 -0.48
CA GLU A 256 -28.26 -0.42 0.44
C GLU A 256 -27.43 -1.07 1.56
N LEU A 257 -27.67 -0.65 2.80
CA LEU A 257 -26.99 -1.22 3.96
C LEU A 257 -27.70 -2.49 4.43
N LEU A 258 -26.93 -3.56 4.57
CA LEU A 258 -27.38 -4.84 5.11
C LEU A 258 -26.81 -5.01 6.53
N PRO A 259 -27.65 -5.08 7.59
CA PRO A 259 -27.16 -5.33 8.93
C PRO A 259 -26.65 -6.77 9.04
N ALA A 260 -25.40 -6.93 9.47
CA ALA A 260 -24.74 -8.22 9.60
C ALA A 260 -23.95 -8.33 10.90
N ASN A 261 -23.92 -9.52 11.49
CA ASN A 261 -23.04 -9.81 12.63
C ASN A 261 -21.63 -10.16 12.14
N LEU A 262 -20.90 -9.15 11.67
CA LEU A 262 -19.55 -9.32 11.12
C LEU A 262 -18.52 -9.77 12.16
N LEU A 263 -18.77 -9.51 13.45
CA LEU A 263 -17.95 -10.00 14.58
C LEU A 263 -18.01 -11.53 14.70
N ARG A 264 -19.14 -12.14 14.35
CA ARG A 264 -19.33 -13.59 14.31
C ARG A 264 -19.17 -14.17 12.91
N TRP A 265 -18.60 -13.41 11.97
CA TRP A 265 -18.36 -13.85 10.59
C TRP A 265 -19.63 -14.24 9.83
N GLN A 266 -20.76 -13.58 10.11
CA GLN A 266 -22.07 -13.90 9.51
C GLN A 266 -22.44 -13.03 8.31
N GLY A 267 -21.53 -12.21 7.77
CA GLY A 267 -21.87 -11.34 6.64
C GLY A 267 -22.12 -12.09 5.33
N GLY A 268 -21.44 -13.21 5.09
CA GLY A 268 -21.76 -14.13 3.98
C GLY A 268 -23.18 -14.68 4.04
N ASP A 269 -23.66 -15.06 5.23
CA ASP A 269 -25.05 -15.52 5.40
C ASP A 269 -26.05 -14.38 5.21
N THR A 270 -25.76 -13.16 5.69
CA THR A 270 -26.58 -11.96 5.40
C THR A 270 -26.66 -11.68 3.90
N ILE A 271 -25.54 -11.74 3.18
CA ILE A 271 -25.49 -11.54 1.72
C ILE A 271 -26.33 -12.60 1.01
N ARG A 272 -26.21 -13.88 1.41
CA ARG A 272 -26.98 -14.98 0.82
C ARG A 272 -28.48 -14.82 1.06
N ALA A 273 -28.89 -14.34 2.23
CA ALA A 273 -30.29 -14.06 2.52
C ALA A 273 -30.87 -12.95 1.61
N ALA A 274 -30.03 -12.01 1.15
CA ALA A 274 -30.41 -10.97 0.20
C ALA A 274 -30.16 -11.36 -1.27
N LEU A 275 -29.55 -12.53 -1.55
CA LEU A 275 -29.05 -12.85 -2.89
C LEU A 275 -30.18 -12.92 -3.93
N ASP A 276 -31.34 -13.45 -3.57
CA ASP A 276 -32.48 -13.55 -4.49
C ASP A 276 -32.97 -12.17 -4.96
N SER A 277 -33.07 -11.18 -4.06
CA SER A 277 -33.51 -9.84 -4.42
C SER A 277 -32.45 -9.08 -5.22
N ILE A 278 -31.18 -9.27 -4.89
CA ILE A 278 -30.04 -8.71 -5.63
C ILE A 278 -30.04 -9.21 -7.06
N LEU A 279 -30.16 -10.53 -7.26
CA LEU A 279 -30.14 -11.15 -8.58
C LEU A 279 -31.38 -10.81 -9.39
N ALA A 280 -32.56 -10.75 -8.76
CA ALA A 280 -33.79 -10.31 -9.43
C ALA A 280 -33.65 -8.87 -9.98
N TRP A 281 -33.02 -7.97 -9.22
CA TRP A 281 -32.71 -6.62 -9.71
C TRP A 281 -31.68 -6.64 -10.87
N ALA A 282 -30.65 -7.47 -10.75
CA ALA A 282 -29.60 -7.57 -11.76
C ALA A 282 -30.15 -8.09 -13.10
N ASP A 283 -31.04 -9.08 -13.05
CA ASP A 283 -31.72 -9.66 -14.21
C ASP A 283 -32.79 -8.72 -14.79
N SER A 284 -33.36 -7.80 -14.00
CA SER A 284 -34.37 -6.85 -14.50
C SER A 284 -33.78 -5.65 -15.27
N CYS A 285 -32.46 -5.49 -15.25
CA CYS A 285 -31.77 -4.40 -15.97
C CYS A 285 -31.63 -4.73 -17.47
N GLU A 286 -31.58 -3.70 -18.32
CA GLU A 286 -31.32 -3.86 -19.75
C GLU A 286 -30.14 -2.97 -20.20
N PRO A 287 -28.97 -3.55 -20.58
CA PRO A 287 -28.65 -4.98 -20.50
C PRO A 287 -28.57 -5.49 -19.05
N ALA A 288 -28.63 -6.81 -18.88
CA ALA A 288 -28.55 -7.45 -17.56
C ALA A 288 -27.27 -7.03 -16.82
N ALA A 289 -27.41 -6.68 -15.54
CA ALA A 289 -26.32 -6.08 -14.78
C ALA A 289 -25.21 -7.10 -14.49
N ARG A 290 -23.96 -6.61 -14.49
CA ARG A 290 -22.77 -7.36 -14.11
C ARG A 290 -22.37 -6.97 -12.69
N GLY A 291 -22.01 -7.97 -11.89
CA GLY A 291 -21.81 -7.82 -10.45
C GLY A 291 -20.47 -8.31 -9.97
N VAL A 292 -19.99 -7.72 -8.87
CA VAL A 292 -18.85 -8.25 -8.12
C VAL A 292 -19.23 -8.46 -6.66
N PHE A 293 -18.83 -9.60 -6.11
CA PHE A 293 -19.05 -10.01 -4.72
C PHE A 293 -17.69 -10.05 -4.02
N ILE A 294 -17.53 -9.24 -2.97
CA ILE A 294 -16.30 -9.15 -2.18
C ILE A 294 -16.61 -9.50 -0.72
N VAL A 295 -16.18 -10.68 -0.31
CA VAL A 295 -16.38 -11.20 1.04
C VAL A 295 -15.06 -11.47 1.74
N ASP A 296 -15.05 -11.47 3.06
CA ASP A 296 -13.83 -11.47 3.85
C ASP A 296 -13.20 -12.87 4.01
N SER A 297 -13.82 -13.92 3.46
CA SER A 297 -13.25 -15.28 3.48
C SER A 297 -13.39 -16.00 2.14
N VAL A 298 -12.37 -16.82 1.83
CA VAL A 298 -12.37 -17.70 0.65
C VAL A 298 -13.52 -18.71 0.71
N TYR A 299 -13.89 -19.15 1.91
CA TYR A 299 -15.00 -20.08 2.10
C TYR A 299 -16.33 -19.47 1.66
N GLU A 300 -16.64 -18.24 2.10
CA GLU A 300 -17.87 -17.54 1.68
C GLU A 300 -17.85 -17.22 0.18
N ALA A 301 -16.70 -16.83 -0.37
CA ALA A 301 -16.56 -16.59 -1.80
C ALA A 301 -16.91 -17.85 -2.61
N LYS A 302 -16.41 -19.02 -2.18
CA LYS A 302 -16.73 -20.32 -2.79
C LYS A 302 -18.21 -20.68 -2.69
N ARG A 303 -18.85 -20.42 -1.54
CA ARG A 303 -20.28 -20.67 -1.34
C ARG A 303 -21.14 -19.83 -2.27
N ILE A 304 -20.87 -18.52 -2.33
CA ILE A 304 -21.60 -17.60 -3.22
C ILE A 304 -21.37 -17.98 -4.68
N ALA A 305 -20.13 -18.26 -5.09
CA ALA A 305 -19.84 -18.69 -6.46
C ALA A 305 -20.54 -20.01 -6.83
N ALA A 306 -20.60 -20.98 -5.91
CA ALA A 306 -21.33 -22.22 -6.12
C ALA A 306 -22.84 -21.99 -6.28
N GLU A 307 -23.42 -21.10 -5.47
CA GLU A 307 -24.83 -20.73 -5.56
C GLU A 307 -25.17 -20.00 -6.87
N LEU A 308 -24.28 -19.13 -7.35
CA LEU A 308 -24.42 -18.49 -8.67
C LEU A 308 -24.32 -19.51 -9.81
N ARG A 309 -23.38 -20.46 -9.75
CA ARG A 309 -23.22 -21.52 -10.76
C ARG A 309 -24.39 -22.50 -10.83
N GLN A 310 -25.23 -22.56 -9.78
CA GLN A 310 -26.48 -23.35 -9.81
C GLN A 310 -27.60 -22.62 -10.57
N ARG A 311 -27.51 -21.30 -10.72
CA ARG A 311 -28.56 -20.43 -11.27
C ARG A 311 -28.23 -19.92 -12.67
N TYR A 312 -26.94 -19.77 -12.97
CA TYR A 312 -26.41 -19.21 -14.21
C TYR A 312 -25.39 -20.16 -14.83
N GLU A 313 -25.08 -19.92 -16.11
CA GLU A 313 -24.07 -20.72 -16.81
C GLU A 313 -22.70 -20.57 -16.13
N ALA A 314 -21.92 -21.65 -16.10
CA ALA A 314 -20.60 -21.64 -15.46
C ALA A 314 -19.64 -20.59 -16.07
N SER A 315 -19.84 -20.23 -17.35
CA SER A 315 -19.12 -19.17 -18.06
C SER A 315 -19.47 -17.76 -17.57
N GLU A 316 -20.61 -17.56 -16.90
CA GLU A 316 -21.03 -16.26 -16.36
C GLU A 316 -20.43 -15.97 -14.98
N VAL A 317 -19.89 -16.99 -14.28
CA VAL A 317 -19.43 -16.87 -12.88
C VAL A 317 -17.93 -17.06 -12.77
N GLY A 318 -17.21 -16.00 -12.42
CA GLY A 318 -15.78 -15.98 -12.16
C GLY A 318 -15.47 -15.99 -10.67
N GLU A 319 -14.55 -16.85 -10.25
CA GLU A 319 -14.04 -16.86 -8.88
C GLU A 319 -12.61 -16.33 -8.92
N VAL A 320 -12.29 -15.40 -8.03
CA VAL A 320 -10.99 -14.74 -7.93
C VAL A 320 -10.38 -15.07 -6.56
N HIS A 321 -9.18 -15.64 -6.57
CA HIS A 321 -8.39 -15.91 -5.38
C HIS A 321 -6.91 -15.59 -5.62
N GLY A 322 -6.16 -15.33 -4.54
CA GLY A 322 -4.77 -14.82 -4.61
C GLY A 322 -3.74 -15.76 -5.24
N TYR A 323 -4.09 -17.03 -5.49
CA TYR A 323 -3.21 -18.02 -6.12
C TYR A 323 -3.48 -18.25 -7.62
N MET A 324 -4.30 -17.41 -8.27
CA MET A 324 -4.54 -17.53 -9.72
C MET A 324 -3.42 -16.85 -10.50
N ASP A 325 -3.04 -17.44 -11.64
CA ASP A 325 -2.26 -16.71 -12.64
C ASP A 325 -3.05 -15.49 -13.18
N ASP A 326 -2.31 -14.55 -13.76
CA ASP A 326 -2.85 -13.26 -14.18
C ASP A 326 -3.93 -13.39 -15.27
N ASP A 327 -3.77 -14.33 -16.20
CA ASP A 327 -4.70 -14.56 -17.30
C ASP A 327 -6.02 -15.16 -16.80
N ALA A 328 -5.96 -16.15 -15.92
CA ALA A 328 -7.14 -16.76 -15.30
C ALA A 328 -7.88 -15.74 -14.43
N ARG A 329 -7.14 -14.91 -13.66
CA ARG A 329 -7.71 -13.82 -12.87
C ARG A 329 -8.41 -12.79 -13.76
N ALA A 330 -7.76 -12.35 -14.84
CA ALA A 330 -8.34 -11.41 -15.78
C ALA A 330 -9.61 -11.97 -16.44
N SER A 331 -9.60 -13.23 -16.86
CA SER A 331 -10.76 -13.93 -17.41
C SER A 331 -11.91 -14.01 -16.40
N ALA A 332 -11.64 -14.36 -15.14
CA ALA A 332 -12.65 -14.43 -14.09
C ALA A 332 -13.30 -13.06 -13.81
N LEU A 333 -12.52 -11.98 -13.87
CA LEU A 333 -13.03 -10.61 -13.71
C LEU A 333 -13.86 -10.12 -14.90
N GLN A 334 -13.68 -10.68 -16.09
CA GLN A 334 -14.49 -10.34 -17.26
C GLN A 334 -15.84 -11.06 -17.28
N ARG A 335 -16.08 -12.02 -16.40
CA ARG A 335 -17.38 -12.69 -16.33
C ARG A 335 -18.47 -11.74 -15.83
N ARG A 336 -19.72 -12.15 -16.00
CA ARG A 336 -20.90 -11.36 -15.58
C ARG A 336 -20.88 -11.16 -14.06
N PHE A 337 -20.65 -12.24 -13.33
CA PHE A 337 -20.47 -12.22 -11.89
C PHE A 337 -19.03 -12.58 -11.56
N SER A 338 -18.38 -11.75 -10.75
CA SER A 338 -17.06 -12.06 -10.19
C SER A 338 -17.18 -12.17 -8.67
N VAL A 339 -16.62 -13.21 -8.08
CA VAL A 339 -16.69 -13.47 -6.63
C VAL A 339 -15.29 -13.66 -6.10
N GLY A 340 -14.93 -12.96 -5.03
CA GLY A 340 -13.61 -13.10 -4.43
C GLY A 340 -13.51 -12.47 -3.06
N THR A 341 -12.28 -12.33 -2.60
CA THR A 341 -11.95 -11.72 -1.31
C THR A 341 -11.37 -10.31 -1.49
N THR A 342 -10.72 -9.79 -0.45
CA THR A 342 -9.92 -8.54 -0.50
C THR A 342 -8.87 -8.51 -1.61
N THR A 343 -8.57 -9.66 -2.24
CA THR A 343 -7.78 -9.71 -3.48
C THR A 343 -8.41 -8.87 -4.61
N ILE A 344 -9.73 -8.69 -4.61
CA ILE A 344 -10.44 -7.76 -5.51
C ILE A 344 -10.36 -6.30 -5.02
N ASP A 345 -10.24 -6.08 -3.71
CA ASP A 345 -10.24 -4.73 -3.12
C ASP A 345 -9.00 -3.91 -3.47
N VAL A 346 -7.87 -4.56 -3.76
CA VAL A 346 -6.55 -3.95 -3.89
C VAL A 346 -5.96 -4.35 -5.25
N GLY A 347 -5.51 -3.38 -6.04
CA GLY A 347 -4.94 -3.64 -7.37
C GLY A 347 -5.93 -3.52 -8.50
N ILE A 348 -7.09 -4.16 -8.39
CA ILE A 348 -7.96 -4.36 -9.54
C ILE A 348 -8.71 -3.07 -9.93
N ASP A 349 -8.58 -2.70 -11.20
CA ASP A 349 -9.43 -1.70 -11.84
C ASP A 349 -10.60 -2.38 -12.59
N LEU A 350 -11.83 -2.06 -12.19
CA LEU A 350 -13.07 -2.62 -12.75
C LEU A 350 -13.57 -1.74 -13.91
N THR A 351 -12.72 -1.57 -14.91
CA THR A 351 -12.98 -0.76 -16.11
C THR A 351 -13.03 -1.65 -17.36
N ASP A 352 -13.47 -1.08 -18.49
CA ASP A 352 -13.57 -1.76 -19.79
C ASP A 352 -14.32 -3.10 -19.72
N LEU A 353 -13.71 -4.18 -20.22
CA LEU A 353 -14.29 -5.51 -20.21
C LEU A 353 -14.54 -6.05 -18.80
N LYS A 354 -13.89 -5.50 -17.77
CA LYS A 354 -14.07 -5.89 -16.36
C LYS A 354 -15.15 -5.06 -15.66
N SER A 355 -15.78 -4.09 -16.33
CA SER A 355 -16.74 -3.18 -15.71
C SER A 355 -17.90 -3.90 -15.02
N LYS A 356 -18.36 -3.32 -13.91
CA LYS A 356 -19.47 -3.81 -13.10
C LYS A 356 -20.47 -2.70 -12.85
N GLU A 357 -21.74 -3.07 -12.78
CA GLU A 357 -22.86 -2.19 -12.44
C GLU A 357 -23.23 -2.32 -10.97
N PHE A 358 -22.89 -3.42 -10.32
CA PHE A 358 -23.13 -3.55 -8.89
C PHE A 358 -22.01 -4.23 -8.10
N LEU A 359 -21.97 -3.91 -6.82
CA LEU A 359 -21.05 -4.46 -5.82
C LEU A 359 -21.86 -5.00 -4.65
N VAL A 360 -21.53 -6.21 -4.20
CA VAL A 360 -22.03 -6.77 -2.94
C VAL A 360 -20.84 -7.06 -2.07
N CYS A 361 -20.76 -6.47 -0.88
CA CYS A 361 -19.59 -6.64 -0.06
C CYS A 361 -19.82 -6.47 1.43
N GLU A 362 -18.92 -7.03 2.23
CA GLU A 362 -18.84 -6.75 3.67
C GLU A 362 -18.08 -5.43 3.90
N ALA A 363 -18.17 -4.84 5.08
CA ALA A 363 -17.20 -3.83 5.51
C ALA A 363 -17.10 -3.81 7.03
N ARG A 364 -15.92 -4.10 7.54
CA ARG A 364 -15.61 -4.11 8.97
C ARG A 364 -15.08 -2.77 9.47
N SER A 365 -14.60 -1.92 8.57
CA SER A 365 -14.10 -0.57 8.87
C SER A 365 -14.68 0.49 7.94
N ALA A 366 -14.66 1.74 8.38
CA ALA A 366 -14.99 2.89 7.52
C ALA A 366 -14.06 2.96 6.31
N ALA A 367 -12.74 2.76 6.49
CA ALA A 367 -11.78 2.76 5.40
C ALA A 367 -12.10 1.68 4.35
N GLN A 368 -12.44 0.46 4.78
CA GLN A 368 -12.84 -0.63 3.89
C GLN A 368 -14.13 -0.30 3.15
N ALA A 369 -15.14 0.24 3.85
CA ALA A 369 -16.40 0.67 3.24
C ALA A 369 -16.15 1.74 2.16
N ILE A 370 -15.43 2.82 2.50
CA ILE A 370 -15.12 3.94 1.60
C ILE A 370 -14.34 3.43 0.38
N GLN A 371 -13.36 2.56 0.57
CA GLN A 371 -12.57 1.99 -0.52
C GLN A 371 -13.42 1.11 -1.45
N ARG A 372 -14.22 0.19 -0.89
CA ARG A 372 -15.13 -0.70 -1.64
C ARG A 372 -16.17 0.11 -2.42
N ILE A 373 -16.79 1.11 -1.79
CA ILE A 373 -17.72 2.04 -2.45
C ILE A 373 -17.03 2.77 -3.61
N GLY A 374 -15.77 3.17 -3.40
CA GLY A 374 -14.97 3.83 -4.41
C GLY A 374 -14.63 2.95 -5.61
N ARG A 375 -14.81 1.62 -5.59
CA ARG A 375 -14.48 0.71 -6.71
C ARG A 375 -15.55 0.69 -7.80
N LEU A 376 -16.78 1.07 -7.46
CA LEU A 376 -17.88 1.13 -8.42
C LEU A 376 -17.98 2.53 -9.04
N GLY A 377 -18.39 2.61 -10.30
CA GLY A 377 -18.67 3.89 -10.95
C GLY A 377 -17.43 4.67 -11.41
N ARG A 378 -16.33 3.99 -11.78
CA ARG A 378 -15.08 4.64 -12.26
C ARG A 378 -14.98 4.80 -13.78
N ARG A 379 -16.07 4.61 -14.52
CA ARG A 379 -16.03 4.68 -16.00
C ARG A 379 -16.08 6.11 -16.51
N GLY A 380 -16.33 7.08 -15.64
CA GLY A 380 -16.42 8.49 -16.01
C GLY A 380 -17.59 8.78 -16.95
N ARG A 381 -18.67 7.99 -16.84
CA ARG A 381 -19.88 8.21 -17.63
C ARG A 381 -20.62 9.43 -17.09
N GLU A 382 -21.11 10.26 -17.99
CA GLU A 382 -22.02 11.32 -17.63
C GLU A 382 -23.35 10.73 -17.15
N PRO A 383 -24.10 11.41 -16.26
CA PRO A 383 -25.33 10.89 -15.69
C PRO A 383 -26.35 10.37 -16.72
N GLN A 384 -26.44 11.01 -17.89
CA GLN A 384 -27.32 10.61 -19.00
C GLN A 384 -26.91 9.29 -19.69
N ASP A 385 -25.64 8.89 -19.60
CA ASP A 385 -25.09 7.69 -20.23
C ASP A 385 -25.15 6.47 -19.30
N ILE A 386 -25.67 6.64 -18.09
CA ILE A 386 -25.84 5.58 -17.10
C ILE A 386 -27.18 4.89 -17.33
N HIS A 387 -27.20 3.90 -18.23
CA HIS A 387 -28.40 3.08 -18.50
C HIS A 387 -28.74 2.13 -17.36
N VAL A 388 -27.72 1.49 -16.76
CA VAL A 388 -27.87 0.66 -15.57
C VAL A 388 -27.25 1.40 -14.39
N PRO A 389 -28.03 1.73 -13.34
CA PRO A 389 -27.55 2.52 -12.22
C PRO A 389 -26.54 1.72 -11.39
N ASN A 390 -25.51 2.41 -10.90
CA ASN A 390 -24.53 1.78 -10.02
C ASN A 390 -25.15 1.50 -8.66
N ARG A 391 -25.14 0.23 -8.22
CA ARG A 391 -25.75 -0.17 -6.94
C ARG A 391 -24.80 -0.96 -6.05
N ILE A 392 -24.87 -0.73 -4.75
CA ILE A 392 -24.03 -1.37 -3.75
C ILE A 392 -24.91 -1.98 -2.67
N TRP A 393 -24.69 -3.26 -2.36
CA TRP A 393 -25.18 -3.88 -1.14
C TRP A 393 -24.03 -4.04 -0.17
N LEU A 394 -24.05 -3.25 0.91
CA LEU A 394 -22.96 -3.16 1.87
C LEU A 394 -23.39 -3.81 3.18
N ALA A 395 -22.88 -5.01 3.45
CA ALA A 395 -23.03 -5.67 4.73
C ALA A 395 -22.14 -4.98 5.78
N VAL A 396 -22.77 -4.37 6.77
CA VAL A 396 -22.12 -3.59 7.83
C VAL A 396 -22.46 -4.17 9.21
N PRO A 397 -21.65 -3.93 10.25
CA PRO A 397 -22.02 -4.29 11.61
C PRO A 397 -23.38 -3.71 12.01
N GLU A 398 -24.17 -4.44 12.80
CA GLU A 398 -25.48 -3.98 13.26
C GLU A 398 -25.44 -2.58 13.92
N TYR A 399 -24.40 -2.29 14.70
CA TYR A 399 -24.24 -0.97 15.32
C TYR A 399 -24.02 0.16 14.30
N VAL A 400 -23.33 -0.12 13.19
CA VAL A 400 -23.13 0.83 12.09
C VAL A 400 -24.46 1.07 11.39
N TYR A 401 -25.20 0.00 11.08
CA TYR A 401 -26.53 0.11 10.48
C TYR A 401 -27.44 0.99 11.34
N SER A 402 -27.53 0.72 12.65
CA SER A 402 -28.36 1.50 13.57
C SER A 402 -27.90 2.96 13.68
N TYR A 403 -26.59 3.22 13.70
CA TYR A 403 -26.07 4.58 13.71
C TYR A 403 -26.49 5.35 12.46
N VAL A 404 -26.29 4.76 11.28
CA VAL A 404 -26.62 5.38 10.00
C VAL A 404 -28.12 5.54 9.81
N GLU A 405 -28.93 4.61 10.30
CA GLU A 405 -30.40 4.73 10.30
C GLU A 405 -30.90 5.88 11.20
N GLN A 406 -30.19 6.18 12.29
CA GLN A 406 -30.54 7.28 13.21
C GLN A 406 -30.05 8.65 12.74
N HIS A 407 -28.89 8.71 12.07
CA HIS A 407 -28.21 9.97 11.71
C HIS A 407 -28.26 10.29 10.21
N GLY A 408 -28.69 9.33 9.38
CA GLY A 408 -28.93 9.50 7.96
C GLY A 408 -30.42 9.58 7.64
N GLU A 409 -30.73 9.98 6.41
CA GLU A 409 -32.10 10.03 5.90
C GLU A 409 -32.28 9.02 4.77
N ASN A 410 -33.27 8.13 4.90
CA ASN A 410 -33.47 7.03 3.96
C ASN A 410 -33.90 7.56 2.58
N GLY A 411 -33.14 7.21 1.54
CA GLY A 411 -33.39 7.63 0.16
C GLY A 411 -32.96 9.06 -0.17
N VAL A 412 -32.25 9.74 0.74
CA VAL A 412 -31.71 11.08 0.49
C VAL A 412 -30.36 10.99 -0.20
N THR A 413 -30.15 11.93 -1.13
CA THR A 413 -28.89 12.11 -1.83
C THR A 413 -27.92 12.92 -0.98
N ILE A 414 -26.73 12.37 -0.73
CA ILE A 414 -25.65 13.02 0.01
C ILE A 414 -24.36 13.07 -0.81
N GLY A 415 -23.53 14.08 -0.56
CA GLY A 415 -22.19 14.16 -1.12
C GLY A 415 -21.24 13.11 -0.52
N ARG A 416 -20.16 12.80 -1.25
CA ARG A 416 -19.16 11.80 -0.80
C ARG A 416 -18.43 12.17 0.49
N GLU A 417 -18.16 13.46 0.70
CA GLU A 417 -17.56 13.94 1.94
C GLU A 417 -18.47 13.61 3.14
N ARG A 418 -19.77 13.91 3.02
CA ARG A 418 -20.74 13.60 4.07
C ARG A 418 -20.90 12.09 4.30
N LEU A 419 -20.87 11.28 3.23
CA LEU A 419 -20.86 9.82 3.37
C LEU A 419 -19.62 9.34 4.14
N ASN A 420 -18.44 9.87 3.83
CA ASN A 420 -17.21 9.50 4.51
C ASN A 420 -17.25 9.89 5.99
N GLU A 421 -17.73 11.08 6.32
CA GLU A 421 -17.94 11.50 7.72
C GLU A 421 -18.87 10.55 8.44
N LEU A 422 -20.05 10.27 7.87
CA LEU A 422 -21.06 9.41 8.45
C LEU A 422 -20.52 8.00 8.72
N LEU A 423 -19.75 7.43 7.79
CA LEU A 423 -19.12 6.12 7.97
C LEU A 423 -18.01 6.17 9.04
N ASN A 424 -17.16 7.19 9.05
CA ASN A 424 -16.11 7.33 10.06
C ASN A 424 -16.66 7.52 11.48
N GLU A 425 -17.81 8.20 11.62
CA GLU A 425 -18.51 8.36 12.89
C GLU A 425 -19.23 7.07 13.32
N ALA A 426 -19.80 6.32 12.37
CA ALA A 426 -20.56 5.10 12.64
C ALA A 426 -19.67 3.92 13.04
N TYR A 427 -18.51 3.75 12.39
CA TYR A 427 -17.60 2.65 12.68
C TYR A 427 -16.79 2.92 13.95
N LEU A 428 -16.76 1.93 14.85
CA LEU A 428 -15.78 1.91 15.93
C LEU A 428 -14.37 1.84 15.33
N GLY A 429 -13.45 2.64 15.88
CA GLY A 429 -12.03 2.58 15.53
C GLY A 429 -11.50 1.15 15.68
N HIS A 430 -10.61 0.75 14.77
CA HIS A 430 -9.97 -0.56 14.84
C HIS A 430 -8.91 -0.54 15.95
N GLU A 431 -8.55 -1.72 16.48
CA GLU A 431 -7.39 -1.82 17.34
C GLU A 431 -6.15 -1.46 16.51
N ASP A 432 -5.61 -0.26 16.72
CA ASP A 432 -4.46 0.25 15.97
C ASP A 432 -3.13 -0.39 16.41
N PHE A 433 -3.17 -1.41 17.29
CA PHE A 433 -2.01 -2.08 17.87
C PHE A 433 -0.91 -1.12 18.36
N LEU A 434 -1.30 0.06 18.87
CA LEU A 434 -0.35 1.10 19.32
C LEU A 434 0.58 0.61 20.44
N VAL A 435 0.13 -0.35 21.24
CA VAL A 435 0.96 -0.99 22.26
C VAL A 435 2.07 -1.82 21.62
N TYR A 436 1.79 -2.49 20.50
CA TYR A 436 2.78 -3.24 19.75
C TYR A 436 3.88 -2.31 19.23
N THR A 437 3.53 -1.20 18.58
CA THR A 437 4.55 -0.28 18.04
C THR A 437 5.38 0.39 19.13
N LYS A 438 4.78 0.80 20.25
CA LYS A 438 5.52 1.34 21.39
C LYS A 438 6.51 0.33 21.99
N ARG A 439 6.20 -0.97 21.93
CA ARG A 439 7.01 -2.02 22.55
C ARG A 439 8.10 -2.58 21.63
N TYR A 440 7.77 -2.82 20.36
CA TYR A 440 8.62 -3.62 19.45
C TYR A 440 9.30 -2.78 18.37
N SER A 441 8.65 -1.77 17.80
CA SER A 441 9.27 -0.89 16.79
C SER A 441 10.59 -0.25 17.23
N PRO A 442 10.77 0.28 18.46
CA PRO A 442 12.08 0.79 18.88
C PRO A 442 13.15 -0.30 18.94
N LEU A 443 12.79 -1.55 19.21
CA LEU A 443 13.75 -2.66 19.26
C LEU A 443 14.22 -3.05 17.85
N GLU A 444 13.31 -3.03 16.88
CA GLU A 444 13.64 -3.25 15.46
C GLU A 444 14.51 -2.11 14.92
N ALA A 445 14.18 -0.86 15.27
CA ALA A 445 14.97 0.32 14.89
C ALA A 445 16.40 0.27 15.45
N VAL A 446 16.58 -0.09 16.73
CA VAL A 446 17.92 -0.31 17.32
C VAL A 446 18.67 -1.40 16.54
N ALA A 447 18.00 -2.48 16.14
CA ALA A 447 18.64 -3.57 15.39
C ALA A 447 19.11 -3.07 14.02
N ALA A 448 18.28 -2.25 13.35
CA ALA A 448 18.66 -1.59 12.11
C ALA A 448 19.88 -0.69 12.30
N CYS A 449 19.91 0.15 13.35
CA CYS A 449 21.07 1.00 13.66
C CYS A 449 22.35 0.17 13.83
N GLU A 450 22.30 -0.94 14.57
CA GLU A 450 23.46 -1.84 14.75
C GLU A 450 23.92 -2.50 13.44
N ARG A 451 23.04 -2.64 12.44
CA ARG A 451 23.36 -3.18 11.10
C ARG A 451 23.79 -2.10 10.09
N ILE A 452 23.40 -0.84 10.29
CA ILE A 452 23.74 0.29 9.44
C ILE A 452 25.11 0.87 9.83
N LEU A 453 25.35 1.08 11.13
CA LEU A 453 26.57 1.73 11.62
C LEU A 453 27.90 1.08 11.20
N PRO A 454 28.03 -0.25 11.09
CA PRO A 454 29.26 -0.87 10.61
C PRO A 454 29.62 -0.54 9.15
N GLN A 455 28.70 0.07 8.39
CA GLN A 455 28.92 0.47 6.99
C GLN A 455 29.58 1.86 6.87
N TYR A 456 29.65 2.62 7.95
CA TYR A 456 30.28 3.94 7.99
C TYR A 456 31.78 3.83 8.31
N PHE A 457 32.57 4.71 7.69
CA PHE A 457 33.99 4.87 8.01
C PHE A 457 34.17 5.40 9.44
N GLU A 458 35.27 5.03 10.10
CA GLU A 458 35.49 5.33 11.53
C GLU A 458 35.45 6.84 11.86
N ASP A 459 35.80 7.71 10.91
CA ASP A 459 35.77 9.17 11.05
C ASP A 459 34.33 9.77 10.98
N THR A 460 33.42 9.13 10.24
CA THR A 460 32.02 9.59 10.08
C THR A 460 31.02 8.83 10.96
N LYS A 461 31.40 7.64 11.43
CA LYS A 461 30.57 6.72 12.21
C LYS A 461 30.08 7.30 13.53
N ALA A 462 30.90 8.09 14.23
CA ALA A 462 30.49 8.71 15.49
C ALA A 462 29.31 9.68 15.29
N GLY A 463 29.36 10.52 14.24
CA GLY A 463 28.26 11.43 13.89
C GLY A 463 27.01 10.68 13.44
N ALA A 464 27.16 9.64 12.61
CA ALA A 464 26.03 8.79 12.20
C ALA A 464 25.37 8.10 13.40
N GLN A 465 26.16 7.63 14.36
CA GLN A 465 25.69 7.02 15.60
C GLN A 465 24.88 8.00 16.44
N GLU A 466 25.39 9.22 16.63
CA GLU A 466 24.72 10.26 17.37
C GLU A 466 23.31 10.54 16.81
N LYS A 467 23.24 10.74 15.49
CA LYS A 467 22.00 11.00 14.75
C LYS A 467 21.02 9.83 14.83
N LEU A 468 21.46 8.61 14.59
CA LEU A 468 20.60 7.42 14.67
C LEU A 468 20.07 7.16 16.08
N HIS A 469 20.89 7.35 17.12
CA HIS A 469 20.43 7.21 18.50
C HIS A 469 19.36 8.25 18.83
N ARG A 470 19.54 9.50 18.36
CA ARG A 470 18.54 10.56 18.49
C ARG A 470 17.27 10.25 17.73
N LEU A 471 17.38 9.71 16.52
CA LEU A 471 16.25 9.33 15.69
C LEU A 471 15.34 8.31 16.39
N VAL A 472 15.90 7.20 16.91
CA VAL A 472 15.12 6.16 17.60
C VAL A 472 14.32 6.76 18.75
N SER A 473 14.96 7.55 19.60
CA SER A 473 14.30 8.21 20.73
C SER A 473 13.26 9.23 20.26
N THR A 474 13.57 9.99 19.20
CA THR A 474 12.65 10.98 18.59
C THR A 474 11.41 10.32 18.02
N LEU A 475 11.46 9.09 17.53
CA LEU A 475 10.30 8.39 16.98
C LEU A 475 9.45 7.69 18.05
N TYR A 476 10.07 7.13 19.10
CA TYR A 476 9.41 6.15 19.96
C TYR A 476 9.28 6.55 21.43
N ASP A 477 10.01 7.55 21.92
CA ASP A 477 9.84 8.02 23.30
C ASP A 477 8.48 8.69 23.51
N LYS A 478 8.06 8.89 24.76
CA LYS A 478 6.84 9.67 25.03
C LYS A 478 6.97 11.12 24.58
N GLU A 479 8.16 11.69 24.73
CA GLU A 479 8.50 13.07 24.38
C GLU A 479 9.77 13.07 23.52
N VAL A 480 9.95 14.08 22.67
CA VAL A 480 11.18 14.23 21.88
C VAL A 480 12.32 14.60 22.85
N PRO A 481 13.48 13.93 22.80
CA PRO A 481 14.58 14.21 23.72
C PRO A 481 15.09 15.65 23.55
N ALA A 482 15.28 16.35 24.68
CA ALA A 482 15.71 17.75 24.67
C ALA A 482 17.18 17.91 24.24
N ASN A 483 18.00 16.89 24.48
CA ASN A 483 19.43 16.90 24.16
C ASN A 483 19.94 15.47 23.84
N GLN A 484 21.19 15.40 23.39
CA GLN A 484 21.81 14.15 22.98
C GLN A 484 22.02 13.15 24.13
N GLU A 485 22.23 13.65 25.35
CA GLU A 485 22.40 12.79 26.52
C GLU A 485 21.12 12.01 26.84
N GLN A 486 19.96 12.69 26.83
CA GLN A 486 18.65 12.04 26.98
C GLN A 486 18.40 11.03 25.87
N ALA A 487 18.69 11.41 24.61
CA ALA A 487 18.57 10.50 23.48
C ALA A 487 19.41 9.22 23.66
N GLN A 488 20.65 9.36 24.14
CA GLN A 488 21.56 8.25 24.41
C GLN A 488 21.05 7.35 25.55
N GLN A 489 20.47 7.93 26.60
CA GLN A 489 19.88 7.17 27.71
C GLN A 489 18.68 6.34 27.26
N SER A 490 17.78 6.93 26.46
CA SER A 490 16.64 6.24 25.85
C SER A 490 17.09 5.12 24.92
N TYR A 491 18.01 5.40 24.00
CA TYR A 491 18.57 4.39 23.08
C TYR A 491 19.20 3.21 23.85
N THR A 492 19.98 3.50 24.89
CA THR A 492 20.60 2.47 25.74
C THR A 492 19.54 1.61 26.44
N THR A 493 18.42 2.21 26.85
CA THR A 493 17.28 1.50 27.43
C THR A 493 16.63 0.56 26.42
N TYR A 494 16.36 1.04 25.20
CA TYR A 494 15.82 0.20 24.12
C TYR A 494 16.77 -0.94 23.76
N ARG A 495 18.08 -0.66 23.64
CA ARG A 495 19.09 -1.68 23.40
C ARG A 495 19.13 -2.77 24.47
N LYS A 496 19.05 -2.42 25.75
CA LYS A 496 18.95 -3.39 26.84
C LYS A 496 17.68 -4.24 26.74
N ARG A 497 16.54 -3.62 26.41
CA ARG A 497 15.26 -4.33 26.21
C ARG A 497 15.31 -5.27 25.01
N GLN A 498 15.92 -4.82 23.92
CA GLN A 498 16.13 -5.62 22.71
C GLN A 498 16.96 -6.86 23.05
N LEU A 499 18.12 -6.71 23.71
CA LEU A 499 18.95 -7.84 24.16
C LEU A 499 18.19 -8.80 25.08
N LYS A 500 17.30 -8.30 25.93
CA LYS A 500 16.44 -9.14 26.78
C LYS A 500 15.45 -9.95 25.94
N VAL A 501 14.70 -9.29 25.06
CA VAL A 501 13.74 -9.95 24.15
C VAL A 501 14.45 -11.01 23.29
N TRP A 502 15.66 -10.71 22.82
CA TRP A 502 16.50 -11.65 22.08
C TRP A 502 16.94 -12.86 22.89
N ARG A 503 17.18 -12.72 24.19
CA ARG A 503 17.48 -13.87 25.07
C ARG A 503 16.24 -14.71 25.34
N ASP A 504 15.09 -14.06 25.52
CA ASP A 504 13.84 -14.72 25.90
C ASP A 504 13.18 -15.45 24.70
N PHE A 505 13.33 -14.91 23.48
CA PHE A 505 12.63 -15.40 22.28
C PHE A 505 13.55 -15.70 21.09
N GLY A 506 14.86 -15.51 21.20
CA GLY A 506 15.81 -15.86 20.15
C GLY A 506 15.91 -17.38 19.98
N THR A 507 15.99 -17.85 18.74
CA THR A 507 16.27 -19.26 18.43
C THR A 507 17.74 -19.41 18.09
N GLU A 508 18.45 -20.28 18.79
CA GLU A 508 19.79 -20.67 18.40
C GLU A 508 19.71 -21.67 17.24
N ILE A 509 20.28 -21.32 16.08
CA ILE A 509 20.38 -22.24 14.96
C ILE A 509 21.85 -22.61 14.82
N ASP A 510 22.12 -23.92 14.88
CA ASP A 510 23.46 -24.46 14.63
C ASP A 510 23.76 -24.35 13.14
N VAL A 511 24.68 -23.44 12.79
CA VAL A 511 25.07 -23.20 11.40
C VAL A 511 26.34 -23.98 11.11
N GLY A 512 26.23 -25.30 10.89
CA GLY A 512 27.36 -26.05 10.32
C GLY A 512 27.28 -27.57 10.34
N THR A 513 27.42 -28.16 9.15
CA THR A 513 27.96 -29.50 8.92
C THR A 513 29.50 -29.48 8.98
N LYS A 514 30.09 -30.50 9.63
CA LYS A 514 31.54 -30.69 9.81
C LYS A 514 32.32 -30.56 8.48
N LEU A 515 33.15 -29.52 8.35
CA LEU A 515 34.42 -29.63 7.65
C LEU A 515 35.47 -30.02 8.70
N LYS A 516 36.13 -31.16 8.48
CA LYS A 516 37.08 -31.76 9.42
C LYS A 516 38.11 -30.70 9.87
N ASN A 517 38.14 -30.42 11.18
CA ASN A 517 39.12 -29.62 11.94
C ASN A 517 38.87 -28.12 12.23
N THR A 518 37.65 -27.60 12.10
CA THR A 518 37.30 -26.33 12.79
C THR A 518 36.00 -26.50 13.59
N GLY A 519 35.97 -25.93 14.81
CA GLY A 519 34.89 -26.14 15.78
C GLY A 519 33.49 -25.79 15.26
N ARG A 520 32.46 -26.30 15.93
CA ARG A 520 31.05 -25.96 15.66
C ARG A 520 30.84 -24.46 15.94
N TRP A 521 30.27 -23.74 14.98
CA TRP A 521 29.81 -22.36 15.19
C TRP A 521 28.29 -22.39 15.36
N SER A 522 27.79 -22.03 16.53
CA SER A 522 26.37 -21.75 16.73
C SER A 522 26.13 -20.25 16.48
N LYS A 523 25.06 -19.91 15.76
CA LYS A 523 24.64 -18.52 15.58
C LYS A 523 23.23 -18.37 16.15
N LYS A 524 23.04 -17.38 17.01
CA LYS A 524 21.72 -17.04 17.53
C LYS A 524 20.97 -16.19 16.51
N TYR A 525 19.76 -16.62 16.17
CA TYR A 525 18.82 -15.92 15.31
C TYR A 525 17.73 -15.31 16.16
N TYR A 526 17.34 -14.11 15.79
CA TYR A 526 16.31 -13.35 16.50
C TYR A 526 15.02 -13.36 15.71
N LEU A 527 13.89 -13.03 16.33
CA LEU A 527 12.57 -13.08 15.69
C LEU A 527 12.52 -12.34 14.33
N SER A 528 13.15 -11.17 14.22
CA SER A 528 13.25 -10.42 12.95
C SER A 528 14.22 -11.04 11.93
N ASP A 529 15.25 -11.76 12.40
CA ASP A 529 16.13 -12.55 11.53
C ASP A 529 15.51 -13.92 11.16
N LEU A 530 14.52 -14.39 11.92
CA LEU A 530 13.71 -15.58 11.63
C LEU A 530 12.60 -15.26 10.62
N GLU A 531 12.04 -14.05 10.66
CA GLU A 531 11.12 -13.54 9.63
C GLU A 531 11.80 -13.50 8.26
N SER A 532 13.05 -13.01 8.17
CA SER A 532 13.83 -13.07 6.92
C SER A 532 14.25 -14.50 6.51
N PHE A 533 14.30 -15.44 7.46
CA PHE A 533 14.64 -16.84 7.23
C PHE A 533 13.50 -17.63 6.59
N ARG A 534 12.25 -17.32 6.93
CA ARG A 534 11.08 -18.05 6.42
C ARG A 534 10.84 -17.83 4.93
N GLY A 535 11.34 -16.74 4.36
CA GLY A 535 11.29 -16.48 2.91
C GLY A 535 12.32 -17.24 2.08
N GLY A 536 13.28 -17.94 2.69
CA GLY A 536 14.34 -18.68 1.98
C GLY A 536 14.43 -20.17 2.33
N LEU A 537 13.36 -20.72 2.93
CA LEU A 537 13.26 -22.14 3.32
C LEU A 537 12.25 -22.93 2.47
N GLU A 538 11.67 -22.32 1.45
CA GLU A 538 10.94 -23.06 0.40
C GLU A 538 11.88 -23.48 -0.74
#